data_AF-A0A2D5MRD6-F1
#
_entry.id   AF-A0A2D5MRD6-F1
#
_cell.length_a   1.000
_cell.length_b   1.000
_cell.length_c   1.000
_cell.angle_alpha   90.00
_cell.angle_beta   90.00
_cell.angle_gamma   90.00
#
_symmetry.space_group_name_H-M   'P 1'
#
loop_
_entity.id
_entity.type
_entity.pdbx_description
1 polymer ?
#
loop_
_entity_poly.entity_id
_entity_poly.type
_entity_poly.pdbx_seq_one_letter_code
_entity_poly.pdbx_strand_id
1 'polypeptide(L)'
;MTQQHNSKVLEEGLRKDDLVDLVYPMFEVDKFRSKMGEDRDVCVVTFQAKDRYPARDLMEFIEKGFSFVLDADVSSGENEEGEYSVFVEIERNKKLAEQISDLLYGVSKLTGIDDWKFQYYKDDKKISATTENLSKVIPTDKQMYEAKMAKARTDEVKSFFSKTLMDDLELNDDIITIYKPFGNVIKMKWIKEGATKDVIEGLDATTDIGMDATAETFWLSKVLGDYNINKVGSDFVFTNGQKSMLLQRID
;
A
#
# COMPACT_ATOMS: atom_id res chain seq x y z
N MET A 1 13.64 -26.52 -61.60
CA MET A 1 13.25 -25.36 -60.77
C MET A 1 13.08 -25.86 -59.36
N THR A 2 14.05 -25.61 -58.49
CA THR A 2 14.04 -26.10 -57.11
C THR A 2 13.66 -24.93 -56.22
N GLN A 3 12.42 -24.91 -55.72
CA GLN A 3 11.98 -23.89 -54.76
C GLN A 3 12.68 -24.16 -53.42
N GLN A 4 13.60 -23.27 -53.05
CA GLN A 4 14.12 -23.19 -51.69
C GLN A 4 13.02 -22.63 -50.78
N HIS A 5 12.45 -23.48 -49.94
CA HIS A 5 11.65 -23.03 -48.80
C HIS A 5 12.59 -22.35 -47.81
N ASN A 6 12.55 -21.01 -47.81
CA ASN A 6 13.22 -20.19 -46.80
C ASN A 6 12.36 -20.28 -45.52
N SER A 7 12.67 -21.23 -44.63
CA SER A 7 12.14 -21.21 -43.27
C SER A 7 12.79 -20.04 -42.54
N LYS A 8 12.15 -18.87 -42.56
CA LYS A 8 12.48 -17.79 -41.62
C LYS A 8 12.26 -18.37 -40.23
N VAL A 9 13.34 -18.54 -39.47
CA VAL A 9 13.26 -18.74 -38.03
C VAL A 9 12.60 -17.49 -37.48
N LEU A 10 11.38 -17.63 -36.96
CA LEU A 10 10.77 -16.58 -36.16
C LEU A 10 11.53 -16.57 -34.85
N GLU A 11 12.26 -15.50 -34.58
CA GLU A 11 12.76 -15.25 -33.23
C GLU A 11 11.54 -14.89 -32.37
N GLU A 12 10.99 -15.88 -31.69
CA GLU A 12 9.91 -15.71 -30.73
C GLU A 12 10.49 -15.20 -29.41
N GLY A 13 10.06 -14.02 -28.97
CA GLY A 13 10.50 -13.38 -27.74
C GLY A 13 10.50 -11.85 -27.84
N LEU A 14 10.39 -11.19 -26.69
CA LEU A 14 10.50 -9.73 -26.62
C LEU A 14 11.91 -9.29 -26.96
N ARG A 15 11.99 -8.27 -27.80
CA ARG A 15 13.21 -7.61 -28.21
C ARG A 15 13.42 -6.34 -27.40
N LYS A 16 14.62 -5.82 -27.52
CA LYS A 16 14.97 -4.54 -26.95
C LYS A 16 13.99 -3.46 -27.46
N ASP A 17 13.52 -2.61 -26.55
CA ASP A 17 12.65 -1.47 -26.83
C ASP A 17 11.21 -1.83 -27.31
N ASP A 18 10.79 -3.11 -27.22
CA ASP A 18 9.44 -3.56 -27.62
C ASP A 18 8.31 -3.00 -26.72
N LEU A 19 8.62 -2.56 -25.50
CA LEU A 19 7.67 -2.01 -24.52
C LEU A 19 7.85 -0.50 -24.29
N VAL A 20 8.56 0.20 -25.19
CA VAL A 20 8.74 1.66 -25.14
C VAL A 20 7.39 2.36 -25.14
N ASP A 21 7.24 3.35 -24.25
CA ASP A 21 6.03 4.13 -24.05
C ASP A 21 4.78 3.32 -23.66
N LEU A 22 4.91 2.02 -23.36
CA LEU A 22 3.79 1.15 -22.95
C LEU A 22 3.76 0.88 -21.45
N VAL A 23 4.88 1.11 -20.75
CA VAL A 23 5.04 0.96 -19.30
C VAL A 23 5.40 2.31 -18.68
N TYR A 24 4.86 2.62 -17.51
CA TYR A 24 5.16 3.88 -16.83
C TYR A 24 6.53 3.85 -16.12
N PRO A 25 7.27 4.98 -16.06
CA PRO A 25 8.59 5.06 -15.42
C PRO A 25 8.50 5.18 -13.89
N MET A 26 7.51 4.50 -13.30
CA MET A 26 7.28 4.47 -11.86
C MET A 26 6.70 3.11 -11.49
N PHE A 27 7.11 2.59 -10.34
CA PHE A 27 6.57 1.37 -9.77
C PHE A 27 6.24 1.57 -8.28
N GLU A 28 5.45 0.67 -7.74
CA GLU A 28 5.01 0.70 -6.34
C GLU A 28 5.55 -0.52 -5.62
N VAL A 29 5.88 -0.38 -4.33
CA VAL A 29 6.38 -1.48 -3.50
C VAL A 29 5.49 -1.62 -2.29
N ASP A 30 5.03 -2.84 -2.01
CA ASP A 30 4.18 -3.21 -0.86
C ASP A 30 2.85 -2.43 -0.77
N LYS A 31 2.39 -1.81 -1.86
CA LYS A 31 1.07 -1.16 -1.91
C LYS A 31 -0.07 -2.18 -1.92
N PHE A 32 0.19 -3.35 -2.50
CA PHE A 32 -0.76 -4.46 -2.62
C PHE A 32 -0.34 -5.63 -1.73
N ARG A 33 -1.33 -6.42 -1.33
CA ARG A 33 -1.14 -7.65 -0.53
C ARG A 33 -0.56 -8.76 -1.42
N SER A 34 0.27 -9.60 -0.81
CA SER A 34 0.75 -10.82 -1.45
C SER A 34 -0.39 -11.82 -1.66
N LYS A 35 -0.39 -12.53 -2.78
CA LYS A 35 -1.24 -13.70 -3.05
C LYS A 35 -0.61 -14.96 -2.50
N MET A 36 0.72 -15.07 -2.55
CA MET A 36 1.47 -16.19 -2.01
C MET A 36 2.18 -15.79 -0.72
N GLY A 37 1.96 -16.54 0.37
CA GLY A 37 2.61 -16.27 1.66
C GLY A 37 2.06 -15.06 2.42
N GLU A 38 2.79 -14.63 3.46
CA GLU A 38 2.45 -13.45 4.27
C GLU A 38 3.24 -12.22 3.78
N ASP A 39 2.66 -11.02 3.83
CA ASP A 39 3.31 -9.76 3.36
C ASP A 39 4.64 -9.45 4.07
N ARG A 40 4.84 -10.03 5.27
CA ARG A 40 6.08 -9.90 6.04
C ARG A 40 7.23 -10.73 5.47
N ASP A 41 6.91 -11.73 4.67
CA ASP A 41 7.84 -12.68 4.06
C ASP A 41 7.97 -12.44 2.55
N VAL A 42 6.97 -11.80 1.93
CA VAL A 42 6.94 -11.49 0.48
C VAL A 42 6.82 -9.99 0.23
N CYS A 43 7.62 -9.48 -0.71
CA CYS A 43 7.59 -8.12 -1.21
C CYS A 43 6.84 -8.08 -2.54
N VAL A 44 5.86 -7.18 -2.68
CA VAL A 44 5.12 -7.01 -3.93
C VAL A 44 5.61 -5.77 -4.65
N VAL A 45 6.13 -5.94 -5.86
CA VAL A 45 6.52 -4.86 -6.77
C VAL A 45 5.45 -4.73 -7.84
N THR A 46 4.93 -3.53 -8.08
CA THR A 46 3.84 -3.29 -9.03
C THR A 46 4.24 -2.30 -10.09
N PHE A 47 4.17 -2.73 -11.35
CA PHE A 47 4.32 -1.87 -12.52
C PHE A 47 2.95 -1.52 -13.10
N GLN A 48 2.85 -0.36 -13.75
CA GLN A 48 1.67 0.02 -14.51
C GLN A 48 2.00 0.02 -16.01
N ALA A 49 1.10 -0.55 -16.80
CA ALA A 49 1.17 -0.56 -18.27
C ALA A 49 -0.13 -0.02 -18.87
N LYS A 50 -0.03 0.61 -20.04
CA LYS A 50 -1.15 1.31 -20.68
C LYS A 50 -2.25 0.41 -21.23
N ASP A 51 -1.97 -0.88 -21.42
CA ASP A 51 -2.90 -1.85 -21.99
C ASP A 51 -2.55 -3.27 -21.48
N ARG A 52 -3.47 -4.20 -21.65
CA ARG A 52 -3.38 -5.58 -21.18
C ARG A 52 -2.27 -6.38 -21.87
N TYR A 53 -2.06 -6.16 -23.16
CA TYR A 53 -1.03 -6.86 -23.93
C TYR A 53 0.38 -6.54 -23.44
N PRO A 54 0.82 -5.27 -23.36
CA PRO A 54 2.13 -4.94 -22.80
C PRO A 54 2.26 -5.33 -21.32
N ALA A 55 1.18 -5.29 -20.54
CA ALA A 55 1.18 -5.81 -19.17
C ALA A 55 1.50 -7.31 -19.13
N ARG A 56 0.88 -8.10 -20.01
CA ARG A 56 1.13 -9.54 -20.12
C ARG A 56 2.53 -9.86 -20.61
N ASP A 57 3.01 -9.14 -21.62
CA ASP A 57 4.37 -9.30 -22.14
C ASP A 57 5.41 -9.00 -21.06
N LEU A 58 5.22 -7.91 -20.31
CA LEU A 58 6.07 -7.55 -19.17
C LEU A 58 6.04 -8.63 -18.07
N MET A 59 4.84 -9.08 -17.70
CA MET A 59 4.64 -10.13 -16.70
C MET A 59 5.37 -11.41 -17.09
N GLU A 60 5.16 -11.91 -18.31
CA GLU A 60 5.79 -13.16 -18.77
C GLU A 60 7.32 -13.05 -18.85
N PHE A 61 7.83 -11.88 -19.26
CA PHE A 61 9.26 -11.62 -19.27
C PHE A 61 9.85 -11.67 -17.86
N ILE A 62 9.17 -11.05 -16.88
CA ILE A 62 9.63 -11.03 -15.50
C ILE A 62 9.57 -12.45 -14.89
N GLU A 63 8.44 -13.14 -15.04
CA GLU A 63 8.22 -14.47 -14.49
C GLU A 63 9.24 -15.49 -15.01
N LYS A 64 9.52 -15.48 -16.33
CA LYS A 64 10.46 -16.43 -16.96
C LYS A 64 11.92 -15.99 -16.84
N GLY A 65 12.18 -14.68 -16.68
CA GLY A 65 13.51 -14.08 -16.77
C GLY A 65 14.29 -14.04 -15.46
N PHE A 66 13.61 -14.07 -14.31
CA PHE A 66 14.25 -13.87 -13.01
C PHE A 66 13.93 -14.99 -12.03
N SER A 67 14.93 -15.80 -11.69
CA SER A 67 14.76 -16.97 -10.81
C SER A 67 14.39 -16.65 -9.36
N PHE A 68 14.44 -15.37 -8.96
CA PHE A 68 14.05 -14.91 -7.62
C PHE A 68 12.62 -14.40 -7.54
N VAL A 69 11.92 -14.32 -8.68
CA VAL A 69 10.49 -14.00 -8.72
C VAL A 69 9.74 -15.25 -8.33
N LEU A 70 8.88 -15.14 -7.31
CA LEU A 70 8.04 -16.23 -6.82
C LEU A 70 6.83 -16.43 -7.73
N ASP A 71 6.20 -15.33 -8.13
CA ASP A 71 5.03 -15.28 -9.00
C ASP A 71 4.95 -13.90 -9.65
N ALA A 72 4.37 -13.84 -10.86
CA ALA A 72 3.96 -12.57 -11.46
C ALA A 72 2.58 -12.71 -12.11
N ASP A 73 1.75 -11.69 -11.95
CA ASP A 73 0.37 -11.71 -12.47
C ASP A 73 -0.05 -10.32 -12.96
N VAL A 74 -1.08 -10.28 -13.81
CA VAL A 74 -1.69 -9.05 -14.32
C VAL A 74 -3.04 -8.84 -13.63
N SER A 75 -3.40 -7.58 -13.40
CA SER A 75 -4.74 -7.23 -12.90
C SER A 75 -5.85 -7.81 -13.80
N SER A 76 -6.95 -8.24 -13.17
CA SER A 76 -8.10 -8.80 -13.89
C SER A 76 -8.80 -7.79 -14.79
N GLY A 77 -8.68 -6.50 -14.45
CA GLY A 77 -9.19 -5.37 -15.22
C GLY A 77 -8.28 -4.15 -15.09
N GLU A 78 -8.68 -3.09 -15.77
CA GLU A 78 -8.01 -1.79 -15.72
C GLU A 78 -8.33 -1.03 -14.42
N ASN A 79 -7.41 -0.13 -14.03
CA ASN A 79 -7.67 0.86 -12.98
C ASN A 79 -8.57 2.00 -13.51
N GLU A 80 -8.88 2.99 -12.66
CA GLU A 80 -9.73 4.13 -13.04
C GLU A 80 -9.15 4.97 -14.20
N GLU A 81 -7.86 4.83 -14.48
CA GLU A 81 -7.14 5.53 -15.55
C GLU A 81 -7.01 4.68 -16.83
N GLY A 82 -7.58 3.47 -16.86
CA GLY A 82 -7.52 2.55 -18.00
C GLY A 82 -6.23 1.72 -18.09
N GLU A 83 -5.47 1.65 -17.00
CA GLU A 83 -4.15 1.01 -16.98
C GLU A 83 -4.22 -0.38 -16.33
N TYR A 84 -3.32 -1.26 -16.74
CA TYR A 84 -3.18 -2.61 -16.19
C TYR A 84 -1.97 -2.70 -15.28
N SER A 85 -2.17 -3.30 -14.09
CA SER A 85 -1.11 -3.50 -13.11
C SER A 85 -0.44 -4.87 -13.30
N VAL A 86 0.88 -4.90 -13.24
CA VAL A 86 1.68 -6.12 -13.21
C VAL A 86 2.24 -6.27 -11.80
N PHE A 87 1.80 -7.30 -11.08
CA PHE A 87 2.25 -7.63 -9.74
C PHE A 87 3.38 -8.64 -9.82
N VAL A 88 4.47 -8.37 -9.11
CA VAL A 88 5.65 -9.23 -9.06
C VAL A 88 5.95 -9.52 -7.60
N GLU A 89 5.90 -10.79 -7.21
CA GLU A 89 6.14 -11.25 -5.85
C GLU A 89 7.59 -11.73 -5.71
N ILE A 90 8.33 -11.17 -4.75
CA ILE A 90 9.74 -11.49 -4.48
C ILE A 90 9.89 -11.84 -3.01
N GLU A 91 10.57 -12.94 -2.70
CA GLU A 91 10.86 -13.33 -1.31
C GLU A 91 11.73 -12.26 -0.62
N ARG A 92 11.34 -11.83 0.58
CA ARG A 92 12.15 -10.91 1.37
C ARG A 92 13.41 -11.60 1.86
N ASN A 93 14.54 -11.10 1.38
CA ASN A 93 15.84 -11.56 1.80
C ASN A 93 16.85 -10.39 1.74
N LYS A 94 18.08 -10.64 2.21
CA LYS A 94 19.15 -9.63 2.27
C LYS A 94 19.55 -9.04 0.92
N LYS A 95 19.23 -9.71 -0.19
CA LYS A 95 19.52 -9.28 -1.56
C LYS A 95 18.32 -8.62 -2.24
N LEU A 96 17.20 -8.39 -1.54
CA LEU A 96 15.98 -7.85 -2.15
C LEU A 96 16.21 -6.56 -2.95
N ALA A 97 17.03 -5.64 -2.41
CA ALA A 97 17.37 -4.39 -3.13
C ALA A 97 18.18 -4.64 -4.42
N GLU A 98 19.09 -5.61 -4.40
CA GLU A 98 19.87 -6.02 -5.57
C GLU A 98 18.97 -6.70 -6.61
N GLN A 99 18.10 -7.61 -6.16
CA GLN A 99 17.12 -8.31 -7.00
C GLN A 99 16.17 -7.34 -7.69
N ILE A 100 15.65 -6.34 -6.98
CA ILE A 100 14.82 -5.29 -7.60
C ILE A 100 15.66 -4.47 -8.59
N SER A 101 16.92 -4.16 -8.28
CA SER A 101 17.80 -3.43 -9.21
C SER A 101 18.06 -4.23 -10.49
N ASP A 102 18.30 -5.55 -10.38
CA ASP A 102 18.48 -6.46 -11.51
C ASP A 102 17.21 -6.59 -12.36
N LEU A 103 16.04 -6.65 -11.69
CA LEU A 103 14.74 -6.65 -12.34
C LEU A 103 14.55 -5.38 -13.16
N LEU A 104 14.77 -4.20 -12.57
CA LEU A 104 14.66 -2.91 -13.25
C LEU A 104 15.64 -2.79 -14.42
N TYR A 105 16.84 -3.35 -14.28
CA TYR A 105 17.82 -3.40 -15.37
C TYR A 105 17.33 -4.25 -16.56
N GLY A 106 16.67 -5.38 -16.32
CA GLY A 106 16.09 -6.15 -17.42
C GLY A 106 14.87 -5.47 -18.04
N VAL A 107 13.98 -4.91 -17.21
CA VAL A 107 12.79 -4.17 -17.68
C VAL A 107 13.19 -2.92 -18.46
N SER A 108 14.28 -2.23 -18.11
CA SER A 108 14.78 -1.08 -18.88
C SER A 108 15.21 -1.46 -20.30
N LYS A 109 15.64 -2.71 -20.55
CA LYS A 109 15.96 -3.17 -21.91
C LYS A 109 14.73 -3.30 -22.79
N LEU A 110 13.56 -3.57 -22.22
CA LEU A 110 12.32 -3.66 -22.97
C LEU A 110 11.64 -2.29 -23.12
N THR A 111 11.72 -1.46 -22.10
CA THR A 111 10.93 -0.22 -21.99
C THR A 111 11.70 1.04 -22.40
N GLY A 112 13.04 0.98 -22.47
CA GLY A 112 13.88 2.15 -22.68
C GLY A 112 13.91 3.13 -21.48
N ILE A 113 13.41 2.72 -20.30
CA ILE A 113 13.34 3.56 -19.10
C ILE A 113 14.58 3.31 -18.24
N ASP A 114 15.48 4.28 -18.17
CA ASP A 114 16.68 4.20 -17.33
C ASP A 114 16.46 4.79 -15.92
N ASP A 115 15.65 5.85 -15.81
CA ASP A 115 15.44 6.60 -14.57
C ASP A 115 14.14 6.20 -13.85
N TRP A 116 14.16 5.07 -13.16
CA TRP A 116 13.02 4.58 -12.40
C TRP A 116 12.80 5.34 -11.09
N LYS A 117 11.53 5.55 -10.74
CA LYS A 117 11.10 6.02 -9.41
C LYS A 117 10.16 5.00 -8.77
N PHE A 118 10.09 5.03 -7.45
CA PHE A 118 9.15 4.20 -6.71
C PHE A 118 8.46 4.93 -5.57
N GLN A 119 7.31 4.38 -5.19
CA GLN A 119 6.57 4.68 -3.96
C GLN A 119 6.56 3.44 -3.08
N TYR A 120 6.48 3.64 -1.76
CA TYR A 120 6.46 2.55 -0.79
C TYR A 120 5.17 2.59 0.02
N TYR A 121 4.46 1.47 0.07
CA TYR A 121 3.23 1.31 0.84
C TYR A 121 2.20 2.41 0.49
N LYS A 122 1.66 3.10 1.50
CA LYS A 122 0.72 4.23 1.35
C LYS A 122 1.43 5.60 1.26
N ASP A 123 2.77 5.66 1.13
CA ASP A 123 3.50 6.94 1.02
C ASP A 123 3.58 7.40 -0.45
N ASP A 124 3.01 8.58 -0.72
CA ASP A 124 2.98 9.19 -2.06
C ASP A 124 4.34 9.76 -2.51
N LYS A 125 5.36 9.75 -1.64
CA LYS A 125 6.69 10.26 -1.96
C LYS A 125 7.37 9.41 -3.04
N LYS A 126 7.63 10.04 -4.19
CA LYS A 126 8.37 9.43 -5.32
C LYS A 126 9.88 9.48 -5.04
N ILE A 127 10.53 8.32 -4.98
CA ILE A 127 11.95 8.15 -4.65
C ILE A 127 12.68 7.54 -5.85
N SER A 128 13.87 8.03 -6.21
CA SER A 128 14.68 7.41 -7.28
C SER A 128 15.08 5.99 -6.91
N ALA A 129 14.93 5.04 -7.83
CA ALA A 129 15.17 3.62 -7.61
C ALA A 129 16.66 3.22 -7.69
N THR A 130 17.50 3.90 -6.91
CA THR A 130 18.90 3.48 -6.72
C THR A 130 18.95 2.33 -5.70
N THR A 131 19.92 1.42 -5.82
CA THR A 131 20.11 0.31 -4.86
C THR A 131 20.23 0.81 -3.41
N GLU A 132 20.85 1.98 -3.21
CA GLU A 132 20.93 2.64 -1.90
C GLU A 132 19.54 3.06 -1.37
N ASN A 133 18.69 3.64 -2.22
CA ASN A 133 17.35 4.03 -1.79
C ASN A 133 16.45 2.80 -1.56
N LEU A 134 16.56 1.78 -2.41
CA LEU A 134 15.84 0.52 -2.25
C LEU A 134 16.20 -0.14 -0.91
N SER A 135 17.50 -0.26 -0.59
CA SER A 135 17.95 -0.86 0.67
C SER A 135 17.58 -0.05 1.92
N LYS A 136 17.51 1.28 1.82
CA LYS A 136 17.06 2.14 2.93
C LYS A 136 15.55 2.07 3.18
N VAL A 137 14.76 1.92 2.12
CA VAL A 137 13.31 2.07 2.19
C VAL A 137 12.62 0.72 2.30
N ILE A 138 13.04 -0.29 1.55
CA ILE A 138 12.34 -1.57 1.45
C ILE A 138 12.88 -2.52 2.53
N PRO A 139 12.03 -3.04 3.43
CA PRO A 139 12.48 -3.96 4.46
C PRO A 139 12.84 -5.32 3.86
N THR A 140 14.02 -5.83 4.23
CA THR A 140 14.61 -7.07 3.70
C THR A 140 14.24 -8.33 4.48
N ASP A 141 13.61 -8.17 5.64
CA ASP A 141 13.19 -9.28 6.50
C ASP A 141 11.91 -8.93 7.26
N LYS A 142 11.34 -9.98 7.87
CA LYS A 142 10.12 -9.93 8.67
C LYS A 142 10.16 -8.89 9.80
N GLN A 143 11.25 -8.83 10.56
CA GLN A 143 11.34 -7.93 11.71
C GLN A 143 11.36 -6.46 11.26
N MET A 144 12.14 -6.16 10.22
CA MET A 144 12.17 -4.82 9.63
C MET A 144 10.82 -4.44 9.03
N TYR A 145 10.14 -5.39 8.37
CA TYR A 145 8.82 -5.17 7.79
C TYR A 145 7.79 -4.86 8.89
N GLU A 146 7.70 -5.70 9.91
CA GLU A 146 6.76 -5.52 11.04
C GLU A 146 7.00 -4.19 11.76
N ALA A 147 8.27 -3.83 12.02
CA ALA A 147 8.61 -2.54 12.62
C ALA A 147 8.19 -1.36 11.73
N LYS A 148 8.41 -1.47 10.41
CA LYS A 148 8.02 -0.43 9.45
C LYS A 148 6.50 -0.30 9.34
N MET A 149 5.76 -1.41 9.34
CA MET A 149 4.30 -1.42 9.32
C MET A 149 3.71 -0.87 10.62
N ALA A 150 4.28 -1.22 11.78
CA ALA A 150 3.86 -0.65 13.06
C ALA A 150 4.03 0.88 13.10
N LYS A 151 5.17 1.36 12.59
CA LYS A 151 5.41 2.80 12.43
C LYS A 151 4.40 3.44 11.47
N ALA A 152 4.18 2.85 10.29
CA ALA A 152 3.23 3.36 9.30
C ALA A 152 1.80 3.47 9.86
N ARG A 153 1.34 2.45 10.61
CA ARG A 153 0.05 2.48 11.32
C ARG A 153 -0.01 3.61 12.35
N THR A 154 1.05 3.79 13.13
CA THR A 154 1.13 4.87 14.12
C THR A 154 1.07 6.25 13.45
N ASP A 155 1.82 6.44 12.36
CA ASP A 155 1.84 7.68 11.59
C ASP A 155 0.47 7.97 10.95
N GLU A 156 -0.24 6.93 10.48
CA GLU A 156 -1.62 7.05 9.96
C GLU A 156 -2.60 7.50 11.06
N VAL A 157 -2.54 6.90 12.25
CA VAL A 157 -3.37 7.32 13.39
C VAL A 157 -3.03 8.74 13.83
N LYS A 158 -1.74 9.12 13.87
CA LYS A 158 -1.30 10.50 14.14
C LYS A 158 -1.88 11.48 13.11
N SER A 159 -1.85 11.12 11.82
CA SER A 159 -2.44 11.93 10.75
C SER A 159 -3.96 12.04 10.87
N PHE A 160 -4.64 10.97 11.28
CA PHE A 160 -6.09 10.99 11.52
C PHE A 160 -6.43 11.96 12.66
N PHE A 161 -5.65 11.95 13.74
CA PHE A 161 -5.82 12.85 14.89
C PHE A 161 -5.12 14.21 14.75
N SER A 162 -5.01 14.73 13.51
CA SER A 162 -4.34 15.99 13.19
C SER A 162 -4.98 17.25 13.81
N LYS A 163 -6.25 17.19 14.23
CA LYS A 163 -6.95 18.28 14.92
C LYS A 163 -6.84 18.18 16.45
N THR A 164 -6.19 17.15 16.96
CA THR A 164 -6.01 16.90 18.39
C THR A 164 -4.78 17.62 18.90
N LEU A 165 -4.96 18.49 19.89
CA LEU A 165 -3.82 19.02 20.66
C LEU A 165 -3.26 17.90 21.56
N MET A 166 -2.10 17.34 21.24
CA MET A 166 -1.49 16.25 21.99
C MET A 166 0.02 16.44 22.11
N ASP A 167 0.61 15.99 23.20
CA ASP A 167 2.07 15.95 23.39
C ASP A 167 2.65 14.74 22.61
N ASP A 168 1.96 13.60 22.67
CA ASP A 168 2.30 12.41 21.88
C ASP A 168 1.07 11.51 21.66
N LEU A 169 1.24 10.54 20.76
CA LEU A 169 0.30 9.46 20.50
C LEU A 169 1.09 8.16 20.30
N GLU A 170 0.69 7.13 21.05
CA GLU A 170 1.20 5.77 20.92
C GLU A 170 0.11 4.83 20.43
N LEU A 171 0.49 3.87 19.59
CA LEU A 171 -0.36 2.77 19.15
C LEU A 171 0.27 1.46 19.59
N ASN A 172 -0.36 0.77 20.53
CA ASN A 172 0.05 -0.54 21.02
C ASN A 172 -1.06 -1.55 20.68
N ASP A 173 -0.78 -2.43 19.73
CA ASP A 173 -1.78 -3.31 19.10
C ASP A 173 -2.97 -2.48 18.57
N ASP A 174 -4.14 -2.64 19.17
CA ASP A 174 -5.36 -1.90 18.85
C ASP A 174 -5.63 -0.75 19.82
N ILE A 175 -4.72 -0.44 20.75
CA ILE A 175 -4.94 0.61 21.77
C ILE A 175 -4.19 1.87 21.36
N ILE A 176 -4.98 2.89 21.02
CA ILE A 176 -4.52 4.26 20.78
C ILE A 176 -4.46 4.97 22.13
N THR A 177 -3.26 5.38 22.54
CA THR A 177 -3.04 6.17 23.75
C THR A 177 -2.64 7.59 23.36
N ILE A 178 -3.51 8.55 23.67
CA ILE A 178 -3.31 9.96 23.35
C ILE A 178 -2.87 10.69 24.63
N TYR A 179 -1.64 11.20 24.63
CA TYR A 179 -1.07 11.97 25.72
C TYR A 179 -1.38 13.44 25.52
N LYS A 180 -2.17 14.01 26.42
CA LYS A 180 -2.57 15.41 26.39
C LYS A 180 -1.63 16.26 27.24
N PRO A 181 -1.52 17.56 26.93
CA PRO A 181 -0.91 18.52 27.83
C PRO A 181 -1.50 18.41 29.24
N PHE A 182 -0.65 18.64 30.23
CA PHE A 182 -0.99 18.60 31.66
C PHE A 182 -1.33 17.19 32.20
N GLY A 183 -0.86 16.13 31.53
CA GLY A 183 -0.83 14.76 32.07
C GLY A 183 -2.13 13.97 31.92
N ASN A 184 -3.11 14.48 31.16
CA ASN A 184 -4.32 13.70 30.86
C ASN A 184 -4.00 12.66 29.78
N VAL A 185 -4.54 11.44 29.93
CA VAL A 185 -4.36 10.36 28.96
C VAL A 185 -5.73 9.86 28.54
N ILE A 186 -5.91 9.66 27.23
CA ILE A 186 -7.13 9.11 26.67
C ILE A 186 -6.76 7.84 25.93
N LYS A 187 -7.47 6.76 26.24
CA LYS A 187 -7.26 5.48 25.59
C LYS A 187 -8.50 5.12 24.77
N MET A 188 -8.26 4.74 23.52
CA MET A 188 -9.29 4.29 22.61
C MET A 188 -8.85 2.96 22.02
N LYS A 189 -9.70 1.95 22.10
CA LYS A 189 -9.53 0.70 21.35
C LYS A 189 -10.01 0.92 19.92
N TRP A 190 -9.15 0.68 18.95
CA TRP A 190 -9.43 0.70 17.54
C TRP A 190 -10.15 -0.59 17.13
N ILE A 191 -11.34 -0.45 16.55
CA ILE A 191 -12.15 -1.59 16.11
C ILE A 191 -12.07 -1.77 14.59
N LYS A 192 -12.23 -0.68 13.83
CA LYS A 192 -12.25 -0.71 12.37
C LYS A 192 -11.87 0.66 11.78
N GLU A 193 -11.23 0.67 10.61
CA GLU A 193 -11.08 1.84 9.74
C GLU A 193 -11.69 1.59 8.36
N GLY A 194 -11.97 2.66 7.62
CA GLY A 194 -12.38 2.58 6.22
C GLY A 194 -12.90 3.90 5.68
N ALA A 195 -13.40 3.87 4.44
CA ALA A 195 -14.23 4.96 3.94
C ALA A 195 -15.47 5.09 4.84
N THR A 196 -15.98 6.30 5.02
CA THR A 196 -17.11 6.58 5.90
C THR A 196 -18.31 5.66 5.62
N LYS A 197 -18.58 5.38 4.34
CA LYS A 197 -19.65 4.46 3.93
C LYS A 197 -19.41 3.03 4.43
N ASP A 198 -18.22 2.49 4.22
CA ASP A 198 -17.87 1.10 4.60
C ASP A 198 -17.82 0.88 6.12
N VAL A 199 -17.48 1.92 6.88
CA VAL A 199 -17.49 1.88 8.35
C VAL A 199 -18.93 1.88 8.87
N ILE A 200 -19.83 2.64 8.22
CA ILE A 200 -21.23 2.80 8.65
C ILE A 200 -22.12 1.65 8.16
N GLU A 201 -21.96 1.18 6.92
CA GLU A 201 -22.80 0.13 6.31
C GLU A 201 -22.69 -1.24 7.00
N GLY A 202 -21.60 -1.48 7.74
CA GLY A 202 -21.41 -2.71 8.54
C GLY A 202 -21.96 -2.64 9.96
N LEU A 203 -22.56 -1.52 10.36
CA LEU A 203 -23.12 -1.33 11.70
C LEU A 203 -24.65 -1.48 11.63
N ASP A 204 -25.18 -2.56 12.19
CA ASP A 204 -26.63 -2.81 12.38
C ASP A 204 -27.28 -1.84 13.40
N ALA A 205 -26.59 -0.78 13.78
CA ALA A 205 -26.86 -0.02 14.97
C ALA A 205 -27.45 1.34 14.61
N THR A 206 -28.71 1.51 14.99
CA THR A 206 -29.36 2.82 15.12
C THR A 206 -28.41 3.80 15.78
N THR A 207 -28.12 4.92 15.13
CA THR A 207 -27.40 6.03 15.76
C THR A 207 -28.09 6.36 17.08
N ASP A 208 -27.33 6.33 18.18
CA ASP A 208 -27.89 6.66 19.48
C ASP A 208 -27.99 8.18 19.59
N ILE A 209 -29.23 8.71 19.62
CA ILE A 209 -29.55 10.14 19.71
C ILE A 209 -29.97 10.50 21.15
N GLY A 210 -29.72 9.60 22.13
CA GLY A 210 -29.99 9.87 23.54
C GLY A 210 -29.18 11.06 24.10
N MET A 211 -29.66 11.63 25.23
CA MET A 211 -28.96 12.73 25.90
C MET A 211 -27.55 12.33 26.37
N ASP A 212 -27.38 11.08 26.83
CA ASP A 212 -26.09 10.54 27.28
C ASP A 212 -25.10 10.40 26.11
N ALA A 213 -25.58 9.93 24.96
CA ALA A 213 -24.80 9.87 23.73
C ALA A 213 -24.30 11.26 23.31
N THR A 214 -25.19 12.26 23.40
CA THR A 214 -24.87 13.66 23.08
C THR A 214 -23.83 14.25 24.05
N ALA A 215 -23.91 13.93 25.34
CA ALA A 215 -22.96 14.40 26.34
C ALA A 215 -21.55 13.83 26.11
N GLU A 216 -21.47 12.54 25.80
CA GLU A 216 -20.19 11.86 25.54
C GLU A 216 -19.54 12.34 24.24
N THR A 217 -20.29 12.46 23.15
CA THR A 217 -19.75 12.98 21.88
C THR A 217 -19.30 14.44 22.02
N PHE A 218 -20.03 15.26 22.79
CA PHE A 218 -19.62 16.63 23.08
C PHE A 218 -18.33 16.69 23.89
N TRP A 219 -18.19 15.84 24.91
CA TRP A 219 -16.95 15.74 25.69
C TRP A 219 -15.77 15.30 24.80
N LEU A 220 -15.94 14.26 23.99
CA LEU A 220 -14.90 13.80 23.05
C LEU A 220 -14.51 14.89 22.05
N SER A 221 -15.47 15.67 21.55
CA SER A 221 -15.19 16.80 20.64
C SER A 221 -14.36 17.88 21.33
N LYS A 222 -14.60 18.16 22.61
CA LYS A 222 -13.78 19.12 23.38
C LYS A 222 -12.37 18.61 23.63
N VAL A 223 -12.24 17.34 23.95
CA VAL A 223 -10.97 16.79 24.40
C VAL A 223 -10.10 16.35 23.23
N LEU A 224 -10.67 15.75 22.20
CA LEU A 224 -9.95 15.26 21.03
C LEU A 224 -9.91 16.30 19.91
N GLY A 225 -10.87 17.23 19.83
CA GLY A 225 -10.89 18.26 18.81
C GLY A 225 -12.06 18.09 17.84
N ASP A 226 -12.09 18.95 16.83
CA ASP A 226 -13.24 19.14 15.93
C ASP A 226 -13.35 18.05 14.86
N TYR A 227 -13.73 16.85 15.30
CA TYR A 227 -14.10 15.71 14.46
C TYR A 227 -15.62 15.56 14.40
N ASN A 228 -16.12 14.97 13.32
CA ASN A 228 -17.51 14.52 13.30
C ASN A 228 -17.58 13.18 14.04
N ILE A 229 -18.20 13.19 15.22
CA ILE A 229 -18.27 12.04 16.14
C ILE A 229 -19.73 11.60 16.28
N ASN A 230 -20.01 10.34 15.95
CA ASN A 230 -21.33 9.72 16.13
C ASN A 230 -21.21 8.51 17.05
N LYS A 231 -22.09 8.40 18.05
CA LYS A 231 -22.14 7.23 18.93
C LYS A 231 -23.00 6.13 18.30
N VAL A 232 -22.48 4.91 18.35
CA VAL A 232 -23.11 3.71 17.80
C VAL A 232 -22.96 2.59 18.83
N GLY A 233 -24.02 2.34 19.60
CA GLY A 233 -23.95 1.41 20.74
C GLY A 233 -22.95 1.89 21.80
N SER A 234 -21.94 1.07 22.10
CA SER A 234 -20.82 1.42 23.01
C SER A 234 -19.67 2.18 22.34
N ASP A 235 -19.70 2.31 21.02
CA ASP A 235 -18.57 2.71 20.21
C ASP A 235 -18.81 4.08 19.55
N PHE A 236 -17.76 4.67 19.00
CA PHE A 236 -17.76 6.01 18.43
C PHE A 236 -17.16 5.98 17.02
N VAL A 237 -17.92 6.47 16.06
CA VAL A 237 -17.44 6.72 14.70
C VAL A 237 -16.87 8.13 14.64
N PHE A 238 -15.56 8.24 14.55
CA PHE A 238 -14.85 9.48 14.26
C PHE A 238 -14.69 9.64 12.75
N THR A 239 -14.94 10.83 12.23
CA THR A 239 -14.72 11.15 10.82
C THR A 239 -13.85 12.41 10.68
N ASN A 240 -12.78 12.28 9.90
CA ASN A 240 -11.87 13.36 9.54
C ASN A 240 -11.66 13.39 8.01
N GLY A 241 -12.30 14.33 7.33
CA GLY A 241 -12.30 14.38 5.86
C GLY A 241 -13.03 13.17 5.26
N GLN A 242 -12.34 12.40 4.41
CA GLN A 242 -12.88 11.19 3.78
C GLN A 242 -12.61 9.90 4.58
N LYS A 243 -11.87 9.99 5.69
CA LYS A 243 -11.53 8.83 6.53
C LYS A 243 -12.44 8.75 7.75
N SER A 244 -12.82 7.53 8.13
CA SER A 244 -13.53 7.27 9.38
C SER A 244 -12.88 6.14 10.18
N MET A 245 -12.92 6.25 11.50
CA MET A 245 -12.45 5.23 12.45
C MET A 245 -13.56 4.91 13.45
N LEU A 246 -13.83 3.62 13.66
CA LEU A 246 -14.68 3.12 14.73
C LEU A 246 -13.79 2.82 15.94
N LEU A 247 -14.04 3.54 17.03
CA LEU A 247 -13.23 3.52 18.23
C LEU A 247 -14.12 3.29 19.46
N GLN A 248 -13.64 2.48 20.40
CA GLN A 248 -14.27 2.30 21.70
C GLN A 248 -13.43 2.97 22.78
N ARG A 249 -14.03 3.83 23.60
CA ARG A 249 -13.30 4.42 24.73
C ARG A 249 -13.03 3.33 25.76
N ILE A 250 -11.80 3.24 26.24
CA ILE A 250 -11.42 2.37 27.35
C ILE A 250 -10.89 3.24 28.49
N ASP A 251 -11.24 2.89 29.72
CA ASP A 251 -10.80 3.62 30.92
C ASP A 251 -9.35 3.32 31.29
#